data_AF-A0A7S0IPU3-F1
#
_entry.id   AF-A0A7S0IPU3-F1
#
_cell.length_a   1.000
_cell.length_b   1.000
_cell.length_c   1.000
_cell.angle_alpha   90.00
_cell.angle_beta   90.00
_cell.angle_gamma   90.00
#
_symmetry.space_group_name_H-M   'P 1'
#
loop_
_entity.id
_entity.type
_entity.pdbx_description
1 polymer ?
#
loop_
_entity_poly.entity_id
_entity_poly.type
_entity_poly.pdbx_seq_one_letter_code
_entity_poly.pdbx_strand_id
1 'polypeptide(L)'
;GFVIIPIVGNAAEHSTAIVAAAKGKMDLAFGVALGSSTQIALFVIPVLVLIGWAVAQPLDLYFGAYETTITFLSTLIVSQVVVDGETNWLEGAMLLFAYFIICLSFFFYHSEV
;
A
#
# COMPACT_ATOMS: atom_id res chain seq x y z
N GLY A 1 12.14 -0.46 6.84
CA GLY A 1 10.83 0.04 7.33
C GLY A 1 9.71 -0.17 6.33
N PHE A 2 9.92 0.22 5.06
CA PHE A 2 8.92 0.32 4.00
C PHE A 2 8.01 -0.91 3.80
N VAL A 3 8.55 -2.13 3.90
CA VAL A 3 7.76 -3.37 3.68
C VAL A 3 7.18 -3.93 4.99
N ILE A 4 8.02 -4.11 6.01
CA ILE A 4 7.63 -4.86 7.22
C ILE A 4 6.65 -4.06 8.10
N ILE A 5 6.86 -2.75 8.28
CA ILE A 5 6.03 -1.95 9.20
C ILE A 5 4.57 -1.89 8.71
N PRO A 6 4.27 -1.62 7.43
CA PRO A 6 2.90 -1.60 6.94
C PRO A 6 2.21 -2.97 6.97
N ILE A 7 2.95 -4.07 6.72
CA ILE A 7 2.38 -5.43 6.81
C ILE A 7 1.81 -5.67 8.21
N VAL A 8 2.58 -5.34 9.24
CA VAL A 8 2.16 -5.55 10.63
C VAL A 8 1.06 -4.54 11.01
N GLY A 9 1.21 -3.27 10.62
CA GLY A 9 0.25 -2.20 10.93
C GLY A 9 -1.14 -2.43 10.33
N ASN A 10 -1.21 -3.02 9.12
CA ASN A 10 -2.46 -3.19 8.38
C ASN A 10 -2.94 -4.66 8.37
N ALA A 11 -2.33 -5.56 9.15
CA ALA A 11 -2.63 -6.99 9.13
C ALA A 11 -4.12 -7.30 9.41
N ALA A 12 -4.73 -6.56 10.35
CA ALA A 12 -6.14 -6.74 10.70
C ALA A 12 -7.09 -6.35 9.55
N GLU A 13 -6.78 -5.28 8.83
CA GLU A 13 -7.56 -4.80 7.69
C GLU A 13 -7.41 -5.75 6.50
N HIS A 14 -6.20 -6.23 6.22
CA HIS A 14 -5.95 -7.27 5.22
C HIS A 14 -6.73 -8.55 5.53
N SER A 15 -6.70 -9.01 6.78
CA SER A 15 -7.48 -10.19 7.20
C SER A 15 -8.98 -9.98 6.95
N THR A 16 -9.49 -8.80 7.30
CA THR A 16 -10.90 -8.44 7.08
C THR A 16 -11.26 -8.42 5.59
N ALA A 17 -10.41 -7.85 4.74
CA ALA A 17 -10.60 -7.81 3.30
C ALA A 17 -10.58 -9.22 2.68
N ILE A 18 -9.64 -10.08 3.08
CA ILE A 18 -9.55 -11.48 2.60
C ILE A 18 -10.79 -12.27 3.00
N VAL A 19 -11.25 -12.13 4.25
CA VAL A 19 -12.47 -12.81 4.72
C VAL A 19 -13.72 -12.30 3.99
N ALA A 20 -13.80 -10.99 3.69
CA ALA A 20 -14.90 -10.43 2.90
C ALA A 20 -14.89 -10.98 1.47
N ALA A 21 -13.73 -11.00 0.81
CA ALA A 21 -13.55 -11.56 -0.52
C ALA A 21 -13.92 -13.05 -0.57
N ALA A 22 -13.48 -13.84 0.42
CA ALA A 22 -13.82 -15.27 0.52
C ALA A 22 -15.33 -15.54 0.69
N LYS A 23 -16.09 -14.54 1.16
CA LYS A 23 -17.56 -14.59 1.26
C LYS A 23 -18.27 -14.03 0.03
N GLY A 24 -17.55 -13.79 -1.07
CA GLY A 24 -18.10 -13.23 -2.31
C GLY A 24 -18.44 -11.74 -2.22
N LYS A 25 -17.94 -11.03 -1.19
CA LYS A 25 -18.19 -9.60 -1.01
C LYS A 25 -16.99 -8.78 -1.49
N MET A 26 -16.73 -8.82 -2.79
CA MET A 26 -15.52 -8.18 -3.36
C MET A 26 -15.55 -6.65 -3.24
N ASP A 27 -16.71 -6.01 -3.38
CA ASP A 27 -16.86 -4.56 -3.16
C ASP A 27 -16.46 -4.14 -1.75
N LEU A 28 -16.79 -4.96 -0.74
CA LEU A 28 -16.40 -4.72 0.64
C LEU A 28 -14.88 -4.90 0.81
N ALA A 29 -14.30 -5.90 0.16
CA ALA A 29 -12.85 -6.13 0.20
C ALA A 29 -12.08 -4.95 -0.41
N PHE A 30 -12.50 -4.46 -1.59
CA PHE A 30 -11.93 -3.25 -2.19
C PHE A 30 -12.16 -2.01 -1.33
N GLY A 31 -13.36 -1.85 -0.76
CA GLY A 31 -13.67 -0.74 0.14
C GLY A 31 -12.74 -0.68 1.35
N VAL A 32 -12.43 -1.82 1.97
CA VAL A 32 -11.46 -1.89 3.08
C VAL A 32 -10.05 -1.54 2.60
N ALA A 33 -9.58 -2.14 1.50
CA ALA A 33 -8.20 -1.97 1.01
C ALA A 33 -7.93 -0.54 0.50
N LEU A 34 -8.82 0.00 -0.34
CA LEU A 34 -8.68 1.35 -0.92
C LEU A 34 -8.95 2.43 0.13
N GLY A 35 -9.90 2.18 1.05
CA GLY A 35 -10.21 3.09 2.15
C GLY A 35 -9.02 3.28 3.08
N SER A 36 -8.39 2.18 3.52
CA SER A 36 -7.17 2.22 4.34
C SER A 36 -6.02 2.96 3.65
N SER A 37 -5.76 2.64 2.38
CA SER A 37 -4.70 3.29 1.59
C SER A 37 -4.93 4.79 1.44
N THR A 38 -6.17 5.19 1.17
CA THR A 38 -6.57 6.60 1.03
C THR A 38 -6.47 7.35 2.36
N GLN A 39 -6.88 6.72 3.46
CA GLN A 39 -6.75 7.28 4.81
C GLN A 39 -5.27 7.51 5.17
N ILE A 40 -4.39 6.56 4.87
CA ILE A 40 -2.96 6.71 5.12
C ILE A 40 -2.41 7.89 4.32
N ALA A 41 -2.72 7.96 3.03
CA ALA A 41 -2.20 8.99 2.12
C ALA A 41 -2.72 10.40 2.45
N LEU A 42 -4.02 10.55 2.70
CA LEU A 42 -4.66 11.87 2.85
C LEU A 42 -4.75 12.35 4.29
N PHE A 43 -4.65 11.47 5.27
CA PHE A 43 -4.78 11.83 6.68
C PHE A 43 -3.55 11.49 7.50
N VAL A 44 -3.14 10.21 7.54
CA VAL A 44 -2.07 9.77 8.46
C VAL A 44 -0.75 10.47 8.15
N ILE A 45 -0.28 10.43 6.89
CA ILE A 45 1.00 11.03 6.51
C ILE A 45 1.01 12.55 6.74
N PRO A 46 0.01 13.34 6.26
CA PRO A 46 -0.03 14.78 6.52
C PRO A 46 -0.07 15.13 8.02
N VAL A 47 -0.86 14.40 8.81
CA VAL A 47 -0.95 14.63 10.26
C VAL A 47 0.39 14.32 10.93
N LEU A 48 1.08 13.25 10.53
CA LEU A 48 2.41 12.94 11.07
C LEU A 48 3.41 14.05 10.79
N VAL A 49 3.42 14.63 9.58
CA VAL A 49 4.28 15.77 9.23
C VAL A 49 3.98 16.98 10.11
N LEU A 50 2.69 17.29 10.34
CA LEU A 50 2.28 18.37 11.25
C LEU A 50 2.69 18.11 12.70
N ILE A 51 2.59 16.86 13.17
CA ILE A 51 3.06 16.46 14.51
C ILE A 51 4.58 16.63 14.60
N GLY A 52 5.32 16.15 13.59
CA GLY A 52 6.78 16.31 13.50
C GLY A 52 7.18 17.78 13.64
N TRP A 53 6.49 18.67 12.92
CA TRP A 53 6.68 20.11 13.05
C TRP A 53 6.41 20.63 14.47
N ALA A 54 5.33 20.17 15.11
CA ALA A 54 4.96 20.57 16.48
C ALA A 54 5.97 20.10 17.55
N VAL A 55 6.62 18.94 17.36
CA VAL A 55 7.64 18.41 18.29
C VAL A 55 9.07 18.71 17.85
N ALA A 56 9.26 19.61 16.87
CA ALA A 56 10.55 19.99 16.30
C ALA A 56 11.39 18.80 15.79
N GLN A 57 10.73 17.77 15.23
CA GLN A 57 11.35 16.65 14.53
C GLN A 57 11.29 16.89 13.01
N PRO A 58 12.40 16.70 12.28
CA PRO A 58 12.44 16.91 10.84
C PRO A 58 11.77 15.75 10.10
N LEU A 59 10.45 15.81 9.97
CA LEU A 59 9.65 14.90 9.15
C LEU A 59 9.02 15.69 8.00
N ASP A 60 9.30 15.28 6.77
CA ASP A 60 8.78 15.90 5.56
C ASP A 60 8.05 14.88 4.66
N LEU A 61 7.51 15.37 3.54
CA LEU A 61 6.87 14.55 2.50
C LEU A 61 7.87 14.09 1.43
N TYR A 62 9.18 14.19 1.69
CA TYR A 62 10.19 13.82 0.71
C TYR A 62 10.52 12.33 0.81
N PHE A 63 9.68 11.53 0.16
CA PHE A 63 9.98 10.12 -0.11
C PHE A 63 10.89 10.08 -1.34
N GLY A 64 12.08 9.50 -1.24
CA GLY A 64 13.07 9.50 -2.32
C GLY A 64 12.52 9.12 -3.71
N ALA A 65 13.27 9.44 -4.76
CA ALA A 65 12.81 9.23 -6.14
C ALA A 65 12.37 7.78 -6.41
N TYR A 66 13.05 6.80 -5.78
CA TYR A 66 12.73 5.39 -5.90
C TYR A 66 11.38 5.05 -5.22
N GLU A 67 11.20 5.41 -3.96
CA GLU A 67 9.96 5.19 -3.20
C GLU A 67 8.75 5.87 -3.83
N THR A 68 8.94 7.09 -4.33
CA THR A 68 7.89 7.84 -5.03
C THR A 68 7.50 7.15 -6.33
N THR A 69 8.48 6.73 -7.14
CA THR A 69 8.22 6.08 -8.42
C THR A 69 7.51 4.75 -8.25
N ILE A 70 7.96 3.90 -7.32
CA ILE A 70 7.38 2.57 -7.13
C ILE A 70 5.97 2.64 -6.54
N THR A 71 5.72 3.57 -5.63
CA THR A 71 4.37 3.83 -5.08
C THR A 71 3.43 4.35 -6.16
N PHE A 72 3.91 5.25 -7.02
CA PHE A 72 3.13 5.77 -8.15
C PHE A 72 2.74 4.65 -9.14
N LEU A 73 3.72 3.83 -9.57
CA LEU A 73 3.46 2.71 -10.46
C LEU A 73 2.51 1.67 -9.85
N SER A 74 2.69 1.34 -8.57
CA SER A 74 1.80 0.41 -7.86
C SER A 74 0.36 0.93 -7.83
N THR A 75 0.17 2.23 -7.56
CA THR A 75 -1.14 2.87 -7.54
C THR A 75 -1.80 2.84 -8.93
N LEU A 76 -1.03 3.06 -10.00
CA LEU A 76 -1.54 2.96 -11.36
C LEU A 76 -2.02 1.55 -11.69
N ILE A 77 -1.22 0.52 -11.39
CA ILE A 77 -1.58 -0.88 -11.65
C ILE A 77 -2.87 -1.25 -10.91
N VAL A 78 -2.95 -0.95 -9.61
CA VAL A 78 -4.14 -1.24 -8.80
C VAL A 78 -5.35 -0.46 -9.33
N SER A 79 -5.17 0.81 -9.72
CA SER A 79 -6.25 1.62 -10.31
C SER A 79 -6.81 1.00 -11.59
N GLN A 80 -5.98 0.41 -12.45
CA GLN A 80 -6.47 -0.25 -13.66
C GLN A 80 -7.27 -1.52 -13.34
N VAL A 81 -6.78 -2.35 -12.41
CA VAL A 81 -7.49 -3.57 -11.98
C VAL A 81 -8.84 -3.25 -11.35
N VAL A 82 -8.92 -2.19 -10.53
CA VAL A 82 -10.18 -1.77 -9.89
C VAL A 82 -11.19 -1.23 -10.91
N VAL A 83 -10.74 -0.53 -11.95
CA VAL A 83 -11.63 0.05 -12.98
C VAL A 83 -12.29 -1.01 -13.86
N ASP A 84 -11.62 -2.16 -14.05
CA ASP A 84 -12.17 -3.29 -14.83
C ASP A 84 -13.45 -3.87 -14.18
N GLY A 85 -13.63 -3.69 -12.87
CA GLY A 85 -14.86 -4.01 -12.14
C GLY A 85 -15.15 -5.50 -11.95
N GLU A 86 -14.42 -6.37 -12.64
CA GLU A 86 -14.39 -7.82 -12.41
C GLU A 86 -13.05 -8.22 -11.78
N THR A 87 -13.05 -9.33 -11.03
CA THR A 87 -11.82 -9.86 -10.43
C THR A 87 -11.67 -11.34 -10.72
N ASN A 88 -10.46 -11.77 -11.04
CA ASN A 88 -10.14 -13.19 -11.16
C ASN A 88 -8.89 -13.58 -10.34
N TRP A 89 -8.73 -14.89 -10.13
CA TRP A 89 -7.61 -15.42 -9.34
C TRP A 89 -6.24 -15.13 -9.99
N LEU A 90 -6.19 -15.03 -11.32
CA LEU A 90 -4.96 -14.77 -12.06
C LEU A 90 -4.51 -13.31 -11.87
N GLU A 91 -5.42 -12.34 -11.92
CA GLU A 91 -5.15 -10.94 -11.54
C GLU A 91 -4.63 -10.83 -10.11
N GLY A 92 -5.29 -11.52 -9.17
CA GLY A 92 -4.82 -11.59 -7.78
C GLY A 92 -3.40 -12.16 -7.68
N ALA A 93 -3.10 -13.23 -8.41
CA ALA A 93 -1.76 -13.83 -8.46
C ALA A 93 -0.72 -12.88 -9.09
N MET A 94 -1.09 -12.16 -10.16
CA MET A 94 -0.23 -11.16 -10.81
C MET A 94 0.10 -10.00 -9.87
N LEU A 95 -0.89 -9.51 -9.11
CA LEU A 95 -0.69 -8.45 -8.11
C LEU A 95 0.23 -8.91 -6.97
N LEU A 96 0.04 -10.14 -6.48
CA LEU A 96 0.93 -10.72 -5.46
C LEU A 96 2.36 -10.89 -5.99
N PHE A 97 2.52 -11.31 -7.24
CA PHE A 97 3.83 -11.45 -7.87
C PHE A 97 4.51 -10.08 -8.10
N ALA A 98 3.76 -9.06 -8.52
CA ALA A 98 4.26 -7.70 -8.63
C ALA A 98 4.72 -7.16 -7.26
N TYR A 99 3.94 -7.38 -6.20
CA TYR A 99 4.32 -7.01 -4.84
C TYR A 99 5.59 -7.75 -4.37
N PHE A 100 5.72 -9.04 -4.70
CA PHE A 100 6.92 -9.82 -4.41
C PHE A 100 8.18 -9.27 -5.10
N ILE A 101 8.08 -8.89 -6.38
CA ILE A 101 9.17 -8.22 -7.11
C ILE A 101 9.55 -6.90 -6.43
N ILE A 102 8.56 -6.10 -6.04
CA ILE A 102 8.80 -4.84 -5.31
C ILE A 102 9.54 -5.11 -4.00
N CYS A 103 9.13 -6.12 -3.24
CA CYS A 103 9.78 -6.49 -1.99
C CYS A 103 11.24 -6.92 -2.20
N LEU A 104 11.52 -7.74 -3.23
CA LEU A 104 12.89 -8.10 -3.60
C LEU A 104 13.71 -6.87 -4.01
N SER A 105 13.13 -5.99 -4.83
CA SER A 105 13.77 -4.76 -5.26
C SER A 105 14.15 -3.87 -4.08
N PHE A 106 13.27 -3.73 -3.07
CA PHE A 106 13.58 -3.01 -1.83
C PHE A 106 14.64 -3.71 -0.97
N PHE A 107 14.65 -5.04 -0.93
CA PHE A 107 15.66 -5.81 -0.20
C PHE A 107 17.07 -5.54 -0.75
N PHE A 108 17.22 -5.55 -2.08
CA PHE A 108 18.50 -5.25 -2.72
C PHE A 108 18.84 -3.75 -2.68
N TYR A 109 17.88 -2.86 -2.91
CA TYR A 109 18.08 -1.42 -2.82
C TYR A 109 18.61 -1.01 -1.44
N HIS A 110 18.07 -1.58 -0.36
CA HIS A 110 18.57 -1.34 1.00
C HIS A 110 19.91 -2.02 1.31
N SER A 111 20.33 -3.01 0.51
CA SER A 111 21.63 -3.66 0.69
C SER A 111 22.78 -2.88 0.05
N GLU A 112 22.49 -1.98 -0.90
CA GLU A 112 23.48 -1.14 -1.60
C GLU A 112 23.64 0.27 -0.99
N VAL A 113 22.76 0.66 -0.07
CA VAL A 113 22.72 1.98 0.59
C VAL A 113 22.93 1.82 2.09
#